data_AF-A0A3C0GJU9-F1
#
_entry.id   AF-A0A3C0GJU9-F1
#
_cell.length_a   1.000
_cell.length_b   1.000
_cell.length_c   1.000
_cell.angle_alpha   90.00
_cell.angle_beta   90.00
_cell.angle_gamma   90.00
#
_symmetry.space_group_name_H-M   'P 1'
#
loop_
_entity.id
_entity.type
_entity.pdbx_description
1 polymer ?
#
loop_
_entity_poly.entity_id
_entity_poly.type
_entity_poly.pdbx_seq_one_letter_code
_entity_poly.pdbx_strand_id
1 'polypeptide(L)'
;MFEIFTSPDAWIALLTLTFLEIVLGIDNIIFISIAAGKLEPAQRKKATNIGLVLAMVMRIVLLFGISLLTSMKKPFWVFDSEWITGGISGQ
;
A
#
# COMPACT_ATOMS: atom_id res chain seq x y z
N MET A 1 23.39 -10.80 -0.11
CA MET A 1 22.63 -9.98 -1.10
C MET A 1 22.07 -10.80 -2.27
N PHE A 2 22.78 -11.82 -2.80
CA PHE A 2 22.25 -12.69 -3.87
C PHE A 2 21.42 -13.91 -3.41
N GLU A 3 21.47 -14.27 -2.12
CA GLU A 3 20.71 -15.39 -1.54
C GLU A 3 19.19 -15.21 -1.62
N ILE A 4 18.69 -13.96 -1.58
CA ILE A 4 17.26 -13.65 -1.69
C ILE A 4 16.74 -14.06 -3.09
N PHE A 5 17.54 -13.90 -4.15
CA PHE A 5 17.14 -14.29 -5.50
C PHE A 5 17.25 -15.80 -5.76
N THR A 6 18.02 -16.52 -4.93
CA THR A 6 18.17 -17.99 -5.01
C THR A 6 17.25 -18.73 -4.05
N SER A 7 16.67 -18.04 -3.07
CA SER A 7 15.69 -18.59 -2.15
C SER A 7 14.31 -18.72 -2.83
N PRO A 8 13.73 -19.93 -2.91
CA PRO A 8 12.37 -20.13 -3.41
C PRO A 8 11.32 -19.34 -2.62
N ASP A 9 11.53 -19.14 -1.32
CA ASP A 9 10.60 -18.43 -0.44
C ASP A 9 10.44 -16.96 -0.82
N ALA A 10 11.52 -16.30 -1.25
CA ALA A 10 11.47 -14.91 -1.68
C ALA A 10 10.66 -14.72 -2.96
N TRP A 11 10.75 -15.66 -3.91
CA TRP A 11 9.94 -15.66 -5.12
C TRP A 11 8.46 -15.88 -4.81
N ILE A 12 8.15 -16.78 -3.88
CA ILE A 12 6.79 -17.01 -3.40
C ILE A 12 6.25 -15.74 -2.74
N ALA A 13 7.02 -15.12 -1.83
CA ALA A 13 6.62 -13.88 -1.17
C ALA A 13 6.37 -12.72 -2.15
N LEU A 14 7.25 -12.55 -3.15
CA LEU A 14 7.07 -11.55 -4.21
C LEU A 14 5.80 -11.83 -5.03
N LEU A 15 5.55 -13.08 -5.38
CA LEU A 15 4.37 -13.47 -6.15
C LEU A 15 3.09 -13.22 -5.33
N THR A 16 3.06 -13.63 -4.06
CA THR A 16 1.92 -13.38 -3.17
C THR A 16 1.70 -11.89 -2.95
N LEU A 17 2.75 -11.11 -2.71
CA LEU A 17 2.66 -9.66 -2.53
C LEU A 17 2.10 -8.99 -3.79
N THR A 18 2.65 -9.36 -4.95
CA THR A 18 2.19 -8.83 -6.25
C THR A 18 0.73 -9.19 -6.49
N PHE A 19 0.32 -10.42 -6.16
CA PHE A 19 -1.07 -10.86 -6.28
C PHE A 19 -2.00 -10.04 -5.37
N LEU A 20 -1.64 -9.85 -4.10
CA LEU A 20 -2.43 -9.04 -3.16
C LEU A 20 -2.54 -7.58 -3.61
N GLU A 21 -1.45 -6.99 -4.09
CA GLU A 21 -1.42 -5.62 -4.59
C GLU A 21 -2.36 -5.45 -5.79
N ILE A 22 -2.37 -6.43 -6.71
CA ILE A 22 -3.27 -6.45 -7.87
C ILE A 22 -4.74 -6.55 -7.42
N VAL A 23 -5.07 -7.49 -6.52
CA VAL A 23 -6.45 -7.68 -6.04
C VAL A 23 -6.97 -6.42 -5.35
N LEU A 24 -6.16 -5.81 -4.48
CA LEU A 24 -6.51 -4.56 -3.80
C LEU A 24 -6.65 -3.38 -4.78
N GLY A 25 -5.78 -3.32 -5.80
CA GLY A 25 -5.86 -2.30 -6.84
C GLY A 25 -7.11 -2.42 -7.70
N ILE A 26 -7.51 -3.64 -8.06
CA ILE A 26 -8.69 -3.92 -8.88
C ILE A 26 -9.97 -3.58 -8.13
N ASP A 27 -10.10 -3.97 -6.85
CA ASP A 27 -11.30 -3.73 -6.05
C ASP A 27 -11.66 -2.22 -6.02
N ASN A 28 -10.65 -1.38 -5.80
CA ASN A 28 -10.81 0.08 -5.75
C ASN A 28 -11.19 0.70 -7.12
N ILE A 29 -10.61 0.22 -8.23
CA ILE A 29 -10.98 0.68 -9.58
C ILE A 29 -12.39 0.22 -9.96
N ILE A 30 -12.74 -1.03 -9.65
CA ILE A 30 -14.08 -1.58 -9.93
C ILE A 30 -15.15 -0.75 -9.22
N PHE A 31 -14.97 -0.43 -7.93
CA PHE A 31 -15.92 0.41 -7.20
C PHE A 31 -16.15 1.77 -7.86
N ILE A 32 -15.06 2.46 -8.25
CA ILE A 32 -15.13 3.76 -8.95
C ILE A 32 -15.86 3.62 -10.28
N SER A 33 -15.57 2.56 -11.05
CA SER A 33 -16.20 2.32 -12.34
C SER A 33 -17.69 2.02 -12.24
N ILE A 34 -18.11 1.26 -11.22
CA ILE A 34 -19.53 0.93 -10.95
C ILE A 34 -20.28 2.19 -10.51
N ALA A 35 -19.69 2.99 -9.61
CA ALA A 35 -20.28 4.25 -9.17
C ALA A 35 -20.42 5.26 -10.32
N ALA A 36 -19.39 5.40 -11.15
CA ALA A 36 -19.41 6.25 -12.34
C ALA A 36 -20.42 5.74 -13.41
N GLY A 37 -20.64 4.43 -13.49
CA GLY A 37 -21.61 3.81 -14.41
C GLY A 37 -23.06 4.28 -14.21
N LYS A 38 -23.40 4.81 -13.02
CA LYS A 38 -24.73 5.38 -12.73
C LYS A 38 -24.94 6.79 -13.28
N LEU A 39 -23.90 7.45 -13.79
CA LEU A 39 -24.01 8.79 -14.40
C LEU A 39 -24.29 8.72 -15.91
N GLU A 40 -24.85 9.81 -16.44
CA GLU A 40 -25.07 10.00 -17.88
C GLU A 40 -23.76 9.77 -18.67
N PRO A 41 -23.81 9.18 -19.88
CA PRO A 41 -22.63 8.80 -20.65
C PRO A 41 -21.61 9.93 -20.83
N ALA A 42 -22.08 11.18 -20.94
CA ALA A 42 -21.27 12.37 -21.07
C ALA A 42 -20.46 12.71 -19.78
N GLN A 43 -20.98 12.37 -18.61
CA GLN A 43 -20.40 12.67 -17.30
C GLN A 43 -19.52 11.52 -16.78
N ARG A 44 -19.71 10.28 -17.26
CA ARG A 44 -18.98 9.08 -16.79
C ARG A 44 -17.46 9.27 -16.82
N LYS A 45 -16.92 9.72 -17.95
CA LYS A 45 -15.46 9.88 -18.13
C LYS A 45 -14.88 10.90 -17.15
N LYS A 46 -15.62 11.97 -16.87
CA LYS A 46 -15.23 13.02 -15.91
C LYS A 46 -15.31 12.49 -14.47
N ALA A 47 -16.39 11.79 -14.13
CA ALA A 47 -16.58 11.18 -12.82
C ALA A 47 -15.52 10.10 -12.51
N THR A 48 -15.18 9.25 -13.48
CA THR A 48 -14.12 8.24 -13.33
C THR A 48 -12.77 8.90 -13.13
N ASN A 49 -12.39 9.89 -13.95
CA ASN A 49 -11.11 10.60 -13.78
C ASN A 49 -11.01 11.30 -12.42
N ILE A 50 -12.08 11.97 -11.98
CA ILE A 50 -12.11 12.61 -10.66
C ILE A 50 -12.02 11.55 -9.55
N GLY A 51 -12.77 10.45 -9.68
CA GLY A 51 -12.71 9.34 -8.72
C GLY A 51 -11.33 8.70 -8.63
N LEU A 52 -10.64 8.55 -9.76
CA LEU A 52 -9.30 7.98 -9.83
C LEU A 52 -8.24 8.90 -9.20
N VAL A 53 -8.31 10.20 -9.48
CA VAL A 53 -7.45 11.21 -8.83
C VAL A 53 -7.71 11.24 -7.32
N LEU A 54 -8.98 11.26 -6.91
CA LEU A 54 -9.37 11.30 -5.51
C LEU A 54 -8.94 10.02 -4.76
N ALA A 55 -9.04 8.86 -5.41
CA ALA A 55 -8.56 7.59 -4.87
C ALA A 55 -7.04 7.57 -4.68
N MET A 56 -6.27 8.13 -5.63
CA MET A 56 -4.82 8.26 -5.46
C MET A 56 -4.47 9.20 -4.30
N VAL A 57 -5.16 10.33 -4.17
CA VAL A 57 -4.96 11.27 -3.06
C VAL A 57 -5.29 10.61 -1.71
N MET A 58 -6.44 9.94 -1.61
CA MET A 58 -6.83 9.22 -0.40
C MET A 58 -5.80 8.14 -0.03
N ARG A 59 -5.24 7.44 -1.02
CA ARG A 59 -4.17 6.47 -0.81
C ARG A 59 -2.91 7.12 -0.24
N ILE A 60 -2.47 8.25 -0.79
CA ILE A 60 -1.31 9.00 -0.28
C ILE A 60 -1.55 9.46 1.17
N VAL A 61 -2.73 9.99 1.46
CA VAL A 61 -3.10 10.43 2.81
C VAL A 61 -3.09 9.27 3.79
N LEU A 62 -3.67 8.12 3.43
CA LEU A 62 -3.67 6.93 4.28
C LEU A 62 -2.25 6.39 4.49
N LEU A 63 -1.42 6.32 3.44
CA LEU A 63 -0.03 5.89 3.56
C LEU A 63 0.79 6.85 4.44
N PHE A 64 0.58 8.15 4.30
CA PHE A 64 1.20 9.15 5.18
C PHE A 64 0.71 9.03 6.62
N GLY A 65 -0.59 8.79 6.83
CA GLY A 65 -1.17 8.51 8.14
C GLY A 65 -0.60 7.24 8.78
N ILE A 66 -0.44 6.15 8.01
CA ILE A 66 0.23 4.93 8.46
C ILE A 66 1.69 5.21 8.79
N SER A 67 2.39 6.01 7.97
CA SER A 67 3.77 6.42 8.23
C SER A 67 3.89 7.21 9.53
N LEU A 68 2.99 8.17 9.78
CA LEU A 68 2.93 8.95 11.01
C LEU A 68 2.60 8.07 12.22
N LEU A 69 1.59 7.20 12.10
CA LEU A 69 1.17 6.26 13.14
C LEU A 69 2.29 5.27 13.49
N THR A 70 2.98 4.76 12.46
CA THR A 70 4.12 3.86 12.63
C THR A 70 5.32 4.61 13.21
N SER A 71 5.52 5.88 12.85
CA SER A 71 6.57 6.73 13.43
C SER A 71 6.33 6.97 14.93
N MET A 72 5.09 7.21 15.33
CA MET A 72 4.73 7.31 16.76
C MET A 72 4.87 5.98 17.51
N LYS A 73 4.79 4.85 16.80
CA LYS A 73 4.92 3.50 17.36
C LYS A 73 6.35 2.93 17.25
N LYS A 74 7.25 3.57 16.50
CA LYS A 74 8.64 3.15 16.33
C LYS A 74 9.50 3.71 17.46
N PRO A 75 10.39 2.90 18.05
CA PRO A 75 11.39 3.41 18.98
C PRO A 75 12.27 4.41 18.23
N PHE A 76 12.57 5.55 18.87
CA PHE A 76 13.35 6.66 18.28
C PHE A 76 14.77 6.23 17.85
N TRP A 77 15.21 5.04 18.26
CA TRP A 77 16.52 4.48 17.95
C TRP A 77 16.42 2.96 17.72
N VAL A 78 16.90 2.51 16.55
CA VAL A 78 17.05 1.09 16.20
C VAL A 78 18.54 0.84 16.06
N PHE A 79 19.09 0.04 16.98
CA PHE A 79 20.44 -0.49 16.86
C PHE A 79 20.38 -1.79 16.07
N ASP A 80 20.84 -1.74 14.81
CA ASP A 80 21.11 -2.93 14.01
C ASP A 80 22.59 -3.31 14.21
N SER A 81 22.86 -4.27 15.10
CA SER A 81 24.12 -5.01 15.09
C SER A 81 23.77 -6.49 14.97
N GLU A 82 24.49 -7.22 14.11
CA GLU A 82 24.20 -8.59 13.62
C GLU A 82 23.93 -9.67 14.70
N TRP A 83 24.06 -9.35 15.99
CA TRP A 83 23.93 -10.29 17.11
C TRP A 83 22.85 -9.92 18.15
N ILE A 84 22.36 -8.67 18.19
CA ILE A 84 21.32 -8.23 19.15
C ILE A 84 20.42 -7.17 18.50
N THR A 85 19.15 -7.53 18.29
CA THR A 85 18.09 -6.59 17.88
C THR A 85 17.25 -6.21 19.11
N GLY A 86 17.39 -4.97 19.57
CA GLY A 86 16.59 -4.41 20.65
C GLY A 86 16.46 -2.89 20.49
N GLY A 87 15.22 -2.38 20.52
CA GLY A 87 14.92 -0.95 20.45
C GLY A 87 14.26 -0.49 21.75
N ILE A 88 14.65 0.67 22.26
CA ILE A 88 14.00 1.28 23.43
C ILE A 88 12.71 1.93 22.94
N SER A 89 11.57 1.24 23.13
CA SER A 89 10.24 1.82 23.01
C SER A 89 9.82 2.47 24.33
N GLY A 90 9.07 3.56 24.26
CA GLY A 90 8.39 4.17 25.41
C GLY A 90 7.16 3.39 25.89
N GLN A 91 7.17 2.07 25.72
CA GLN A 91 6.28 1.09 26.35
C GLN A 91 7.12 -0.15 26.66
#